data_AF-A0A090DY62-F1
#
_entry.id   AF-A0A090DY62-F1
#
_cell.length_a   1.000
_cell.length_b   1.000
_cell.length_c   1.000
_cell.angle_alpha   90.00
_cell.angle_beta   90.00
_cell.angle_gamma   90.00
#
_symmetry.space_group_name_H-M   'P 1'
#
loop_
_entity.id
_entity.type
_entity.pdbx_description
1 polymer ?
#
loop_
_entity_poly.entity_id
_entity_poly.type
_entity_poly.pdbx_seq_one_letter_code
_entity_poly.pdbx_strand_id
1 'polypeptide(L)'
;MIEPGKADQPLINTDFPSYNFDVIDGATYRIDLSQPPKYDAKGGVANAGSNRIVDLKFDGKPIDPAAKFVVATNNYRAGGGGNFPGIDASKMIYEAPDTNRDVIVRYVVSEGTINPSADDNWSFAPLPGASVLFETGPRAKDFITGVKSLKIEPAGEGEAGFARYRITL
;
A
#
# COMPACT_ATOMS: atom_id res chain seq x y z
N MET A 1 0.41 -9.45 -12.41
CA MET A 1 -0.96 -9.70 -11.89
C MET A 1 -0.96 -11.07 -11.26
N ILE A 2 -1.94 -11.39 -10.42
CA ILE A 2 -2.06 -12.69 -9.76
C ILE A 2 -3.17 -13.48 -10.46
N GLU A 3 -2.85 -14.66 -10.95
CA GLU A 3 -3.78 -15.54 -11.65
C GLU A 3 -4.72 -16.24 -10.64
N PRO A 4 -6.05 -16.22 -10.82
CA PRO A 4 -6.97 -17.01 -10.00
C PRO A 4 -6.63 -18.51 -10.02
N GLY A 5 -6.85 -19.22 -8.92
CA GLY A 5 -6.64 -20.67 -8.85
C GLY A 5 -5.17 -21.13 -8.85
N LYS A 6 -4.20 -20.20 -8.91
CA LYS A 6 -2.77 -20.51 -8.92
C LYS A 6 -2.12 -20.17 -7.59
N ALA A 7 -1.52 -21.17 -6.97
CA ALA A 7 -0.78 -21.00 -5.73
C ALA A 7 0.59 -20.37 -5.96
N ASP A 8 1.09 -19.73 -4.89
CA ASP A 8 2.49 -19.38 -4.66
C ASP A 8 3.09 -18.43 -5.67
N GLN A 9 2.29 -17.44 -6.07
CA GLN A 9 2.70 -16.41 -7.00
C GLN A 9 3.49 -15.31 -6.29
N PRO A 10 4.53 -14.71 -6.90
CA PRO A 10 5.27 -13.63 -6.26
C PRO A 10 4.37 -12.41 -6.04
N LEU A 11 4.29 -11.93 -4.79
CA LEU A 11 3.50 -10.75 -4.44
C LEU A 11 4.20 -9.45 -4.87
N ILE A 12 5.51 -9.38 -4.63
CA ILE A 12 6.29 -8.15 -4.76
C ILE A 12 6.84 -8.05 -6.18
N ASN A 13 6.53 -6.94 -6.85
CA ASN A 13 7.15 -6.58 -8.12
C ASN A 13 8.45 -5.80 -7.86
N THR A 14 9.60 -6.45 -8.07
CA THR A 14 10.93 -5.84 -7.84
C THR A 14 11.30 -4.77 -8.85
N ASP A 15 10.59 -4.67 -9.97
CA ASP A 15 10.84 -3.66 -11.01
C ASP A 15 10.15 -2.32 -10.70
N PHE A 16 9.30 -2.29 -9.67
CA PHE A 16 8.63 -1.06 -9.23
C PHE A 16 9.33 -0.49 -7.98
N PRO A 17 9.81 0.77 -8.01
CA PRO A 17 10.45 1.36 -6.84
C PRO A 17 9.48 1.47 -5.66
N SER A 18 9.82 0.84 -4.53
CA SER A 18 8.91 0.76 -3.38
C SER A 18 8.56 2.12 -2.77
N TYR A 19 9.45 3.11 -2.84
CA TYR A 19 9.18 4.48 -2.40
C TYR A 19 8.12 5.21 -3.25
N ASN A 20 7.72 4.64 -4.39
CA ASN A 20 6.61 5.13 -5.19
C ASN A 20 5.28 4.44 -4.88
N PHE A 21 5.25 3.48 -3.96
CA PHE A 21 4.03 2.83 -3.49
C PHE A 21 3.51 3.55 -2.24
N ASP A 22 2.40 4.27 -2.41
CA ASP A 22 1.76 5.00 -1.31
C ASP A 22 0.60 4.19 -0.73
N VAL A 23 0.39 4.35 0.59
CA VAL A 23 -0.81 3.90 1.28
C VAL A 23 -1.63 5.14 1.65
N ILE A 24 -2.93 5.13 1.35
CA ILE A 24 -3.82 6.25 1.67
C ILE A 24 -4.52 5.96 2.99
N ASP A 25 -4.17 6.74 4.02
CA ASP A 25 -4.85 6.74 5.30
C ASP A 25 -6.14 7.58 5.26
N GLY A 26 -7.12 7.25 6.11
CA GLY A 26 -8.42 7.93 6.18
C GLY A 26 -9.46 7.50 5.14
N ALA A 27 -9.13 6.57 4.25
CA ALA A 27 -10.07 5.93 3.34
C ALA A 27 -9.97 4.41 3.47
N THR A 28 -11.09 3.71 3.23
CA THR A 28 -11.09 2.24 3.19
C THR A 28 -11.21 1.75 1.76
N TYR A 29 -10.44 0.74 1.37
CA TYR A 29 -10.45 0.21 0.02
C TYR A 29 -9.91 -1.22 -0.05
N ARG A 30 -10.12 -1.88 -1.20
CA ARG A 30 -9.49 -3.16 -1.50
C ARG A 30 -8.69 -3.09 -2.79
N ILE A 31 -7.66 -3.92 -2.86
CA ILE A 31 -6.81 -4.05 -4.04
C ILE A 31 -7.08 -5.39 -4.72
N ASP A 32 -7.66 -5.35 -5.92
CA ASP A 32 -7.82 -6.49 -6.81
C ASP A 32 -6.50 -6.80 -7.52
N LEU A 33 -5.87 -7.91 -7.12
CA LEU A 33 -4.59 -8.35 -7.67
C LEU A 33 -4.72 -9.09 -9.01
N SER A 34 -5.93 -9.46 -9.43
CA SER A 34 -6.18 -10.23 -10.65
C SER A 34 -5.96 -9.41 -11.92
N GLN A 35 -6.10 -8.08 -11.82
CA GLN A 35 -5.90 -7.18 -12.94
C GLN A 35 -4.42 -6.76 -13.07
N PRO A 36 -3.92 -6.42 -14.27
CA PRO A 36 -2.59 -5.80 -14.43
C PRO A 36 -2.53 -4.38 -13.83
N PRO A 37 -1.36 -3.77 -13.60
CA PRO A 37 -1.31 -2.38 -13.11
C PRO A 37 -1.73 -1.41 -14.21
N LYS A 38 -2.51 -0.38 -13.87
CA LYS A 38 -2.93 0.64 -14.86
C LYS A 38 -1.74 1.44 -15.41
N TYR A 39 -0.80 1.78 -14.55
CA TYR A 39 0.37 2.60 -14.87
C TYR A 39 1.66 1.77 -14.83
N ASP A 40 2.64 2.16 -15.63
CA ASP A 40 4.02 1.63 -15.55
C ASP A 40 4.84 2.34 -14.45
N ALA A 41 6.08 1.89 -14.25
CA ALA A 41 6.99 2.46 -13.23
C ALA A 41 7.40 3.93 -13.50
N LYS A 42 7.09 4.48 -14.68
CA LYS A 42 7.36 5.87 -15.07
C LYS A 42 6.09 6.73 -15.05
N GLY A 43 4.96 6.20 -14.58
CA GLY A 43 3.67 6.91 -14.53
C GLY A 43 2.89 6.91 -15.85
N GLY A 44 3.38 6.23 -16.89
CA GLY A 44 2.70 6.08 -18.18
C GLY A 44 1.51 5.12 -18.08
N VAL A 45 0.45 5.35 -18.87
CA VAL A 45 -0.70 4.44 -18.93
C VAL A 45 -0.32 3.18 -19.71
N ALA A 46 -0.21 2.05 -19.01
CA ALA A 46 0.12 0.75 -19.59
C ALA A 46 -1.12 -0.12 -19.85
N ASN A 47 -2.12 -0.07 -18.96
CA ASN A 47 -3.35 -0.87 -19.04
C ASN A 47 -4.58 0.00 -18.77
N ALA A 48 -5.03 0.76 -19.76
CA ALA A 48 -6.07 1.80 -19.59
C ALA A 48 -7.38 1.29 -18.98
N GLY A 49 -7.76 0.03 -19.28
CA GLY A 49 -8.98 -0.61 -18.77
C GLY A 49 -8.86 -1.17 -17.35
N SER A 50 -7.67 -1.17 -16.74
CA SER A 50 -7.49 -1.73 -15.41
C SER A 50 -7.87 -0.74 -14.30
N ASN A 51 -8.57 -1.25 -13.28
CA ASN A 51 -8.90 -0.54 -12.06
C ASN A 51 -8.77 -1.52 -10.88
N ARG A 52 -7.61 -1.51 -10.21
CA ARG A 52 -7.32 -2.40 -9.09
C ARG A 52 -7.95 -1.96 -7.76
N ILE A 53 -8.25 -0.67 -7.60
CA ILE A 53 -8.86 -0.17 -6.37
C ILE A 53 -10.37 -0.38 -6.46
N VAL A 54 -10.92 -1.17 -5.54
CA VAL A 54 -12.35 -1.47 -5.44
C VAL A 54 -12.86 -1.17 -4.03
N ASP A 55 -14.18 -1.04 -3.87
CA ASP A 55 -14.83 -0.72 -2.59
C ASP A 55 -14.29 0.54 -1.89
N LEU A 56 -13.80 1.53 -2.65
CA LEU A 56 -13.24 2.77 -2.11
C LEU A 56 -14.32 3.61 -1.40
N LYS A 57 -14.07 3.89 -0.11
CA LYS A 57 -14.98 4.63 0.75
C LYS A 57 -14.25 5.65 1.61
N PHE A 58 -14.96 6.72 1.94
CA PHE A 58 -14.58 7.73 2.91
C PHE A 58 -15.72 7.88 3.91
N ASP A 59 -15.43 7.91 5.22
CA ASP A 59 -16.44 7.89 6.29
C ASP A 59 -17.49 6.78 6.13
N GLY A 60 -17.04 5.59 5.71
CA GLY A 60 -17.89 4.42 5.49
C GLY A 60 -18.80 4.49 4.25
N LYS A 61 -18.76 5.59 3.48
CA LYS A 61 -19.60 5.81 2.29
C LYS A 61 -18.77 5.75 1.00
N PRO A 62 -19.32 5.24 -0.11
CA PRO A 62 -18.66 5.32 -1.40
C PRO A 62 -18.27 6.77 -1.73
N ILE A 63 -17.05 6.97 -2.25
CA ILE A 63 -16.60 8.30 -2.66
C ILE A 63 -17.40 8.77 -3.86
N ASP A 64 -17.87 10.02 -3.82
CA ASP A 64 -18.33 10.75 -5.01
C ASP A 64 -17.11 11.13 -5.86
N PRO A 65 -17.03 10.71 -7.14
CA PRO A 65 -15.92 11.07 -8.03
C PRO A 65 -15.72 12.59 -8.21
N ALA A 66 -16.74 13.41 -7.94
CA ALA A 66 -16.64 14.87 -7.99
C ALA A 66 -16.18 15.51 -6.66
N ALA A 67 -16.10 14.73 -5.57
CA ALA A 67 -15.64 15.22 -4.29
C ALA A 67 -14.18 15.68 -4.35
N LYS A 68 -13.87 16.71 -3.56
CA LYS A 68 -12.53 17.27 -3.43
C LYS A 68 -11.97 16.94 -2.04
N PHE A 69 -10.72 16.50 -2.01
CA PHE A 69 -10.01 16.15 -0.80
C PHE A 69 -8.71 16.94 -0.71
N VAL A 70 -8.29 17.24 0.52
CA VAL A 70 -6.93 17.68 0.81
C VAL A 70 -6.16 16.45 1.27
N VAL A 71 -5.08 16.13 0.57
CA VAL A 71 -4.21 14.99 0.90
C VAL A 71 -2.90 15.55 1.45
N ALA A 72 -2.55 15.14 2.67
CA ALA A 72 -1.23 15.41 3.22
C ALA A 72 -0.22 14.42 2.62
N THR A 73 0.90 14.93 2.10
CA THR A 73 1.97 14.10 1.52
C THR A 73 3.32 14.78 1.67
N ASN A 74 4.39 14.09 1.31
CA ASN A 74 5.75 14.65 1.32
C ASN A 74 6.03 15.53 0.09
N ASN A 75 7.09 16.34 0.17
CA ASN A 75 7.51 17.23 -0.91
C ASN A 75 7.87 16.49 -2.21
N TYR A 76 8.39 15.26 -2.13
CA TYR A 76 8.68 14.44 -3.31
C TYR A 76 7.41 14.18 -4.12
N ARG A 77 6.34 13.67 -3.49
CA ARG A 77 5.08 13.39 -4.20
C ARG A 77 4.37 14.68 -4.62
N ALA A 78 4.28 15.67 -3.73
CA ALA A 78 3.64 16.95 -4.03
C ALA A 78 4.31 17.67 -5.21
N GLY A 79 5.64 17.53 -5.36
CA GLY A 79 6.40 18.08 -6.48
C GLY A 79 6.30 17.29 -7.79
N GLY A 80 5.55 16.19 -7.84
CA GLY A 80 5.41 15.34 -9.04
C GLY A 80 6.38 14.15 -9.10
N GLY A 81 7.07 13.85 -7.99
CA GLY A 81 7.94 12.69 -7.86
C GLY A 81 7.23 11.39 -8.23
N GLY A 82 7.97 10.52 -8.92
CA GLY A 82 7.45 9.25 -9.44
C GLY A 82 6.52 9.39 -10.64
N ASN A 83 6.36 10.61 -11.19
CA ASN A 83 5.41 10.93 -12.26
C ASN A 83 3.99 10.46 -11.91
N PHE A 84 3.57 10.69 -10.66
CA PHE A 84 2.27 10.21 -10.19
C PHE A 84 1.14 10.90 -10.97
N PRO A 85 0.21 10.15 -11.58
CA PRO A 85 -0.79 10.72 -12.48
C PRO A 85 -1.62 11.84 -11.84
N GLY A 86 -1.58 13.03 -12.46
CA GLY A 86 -2.38 14.18 -12.05
C GLY A 86 -1.89 14.92 -10.80
N ILE A 87 -0.73 14.56 -10.26
CA ILE A 87 -0.12 15.21 -9.10
C ILE A 87 1.17 15.91 -9.55
N ASP A 88 1.21 17.22 -9.36
CA ASP A 88 2.36 18.09 -9.59
C ASP A 88 2.23 19.34 -8.70
N ALA A 89 3.21 20.25 -8.80
CA ALA A 89 3.23 21.48 -8.00
C ALA A 89 1.99 22.37 -8.18
N SER A 90 1.23 22.24 -9.28
CA SER A 90 -0.01 22.99 -9.48
C SER A 90 -1.16 22.53 -8.57
N LYS A 91 -1.03 21.35 -7.95
CA LYS A 91 -2.01 20.81 -6.98
C LYS A 91 -1.71 21.22 -5.54
N MET A 92 -0.57 21.84 -5.29
CA MET A 92 -0.17 22.25 -3.95
C MET A 92 -1.01 23.44 -3.50
N ILE A 93 -1.76 23.26 -2.41
CA ILE A 93 -2.55 24.34 -1.79
C ILE A 93 -1.90 24.86 -0.50
N TYR A 94 -0.95 24.13 0.05
CA TYR A 94 -0.22 24.48 1.26
C TYR A 94 1.11 23.72 1.32
N GLU A 95 2.19 24.43 1.64
CA GLU A 95 3.53 23.87 1.88
C GLU A 95 3.92 24.18 3.32
N ALA A 96 4.01 23.13 4.15
CA ALA A 96 4.48 23.28 5.52
C ALA A 96 6.01 23.45 5.54
N PRO A 97 6.57 24.33 6.39
CA PRO A 97 8.02 24.51 6.49
C PRO A 97 8.72 23.37 7.23
N ASP A 98 7.96 22.53 7.92
CA ASP A 98 8.47 21.46 8.76
C ASP A 98 8.84 20.23 7.94
N THR A 99 9.98 19.62 8.28
CA THR A 99 10.35 18.33 7.69
C THR A 99 9.51 17.20 8.30
N ASN A 100 9.32 16.10 7.54
CA ASN A 100 8.64 14.90 8.06
C ASN A 100 9.29 14.39 9.36
N ARG A 101 10.62 14.51 9.48
CA ARG A 101 11.35 14.10 10.69
C ARG A 101 10.98 14.98 11.88
N ASP A 102 10.91 16.29 11.69
CA ASP A 102 10.57 17.22 12.77
C ASP A 102 9.12 17.07 13.22
N VAL A 103 8.19 16.75 12.30
CA VAL A 103 6.81 16.39 12.63
C VAL A 103 6.76 15.15 13.53
N ILE A 104 7.45 14.07 13.14
CA ILE A 104 7.48 12.82 13.92
C ILE A 104 8.14 13.03 15.28
N VAL A 105 9.26 13.75 15.34
CA VAL A 105 9.95 14.03 16.62
C VAL A 105 9.04 14.80 17.56
N ARG A 106 8.39 15.87 17.08
CA ARG A 106 7.46 16.66 17.90
C ARG A 106 6.29 15.81 18.38
N TYR A 107 5.75 14.94 17.53
CA TYR A 107 4.69 14.00 17.91
C TYR A 107 5.13 13.04 19.02
N VAL A 108 6.30 12.41 18.89
CA VAL A 108 6.82 11.49 19.93
C VAL A 108 7.07 12.23 21.24
N VAL A 109 7.61 13.45 21.18
CA VAL A 109 7.83 14.28 22.36
C VAL A 109 6.50 14.69 23.03
N SER A 110 5.47 15.01 22.25
CA SER A 110 4.17 15.42 22.80
C SER A 110 3.39 14.25 23.40
N GLU A 111 3.37 13.10 22.73
CA GLU A 111 2.65 11.91 23.20
C GLU A 111 3.40 11.17 24.31
N GLY A 112 4.73 11.25 24.31
CA GLY A 112 5.62 10.53 25.22
C GLY A 112 5.68 9.03 24.95
N THR A 113 4.56 8.31 25.10
CA THR A 113 4.44 6.89 24.78
C THR A 113 3.67 6.70 23.48
N ILE A 114 4.31 6.06 22.50
CA ILE A 114 3.67 5.72 21.22
C ILE A 114 3.25 4.25 21.20
N ASN A 115 2.01 3.99 20.78
CA ASN A 115 1.47 2.64 20.57
C ASN A 115 0.64 2.59 19.28
N PRO A 116 1.26 2.71 18.10
CA PRO A 116 0.54 2.69 16.84
C PRO A 116 -0.07 1.31 16.58
N SER A 117 -1.30 1.28 16.08
CA SER A 117 -1.97 0.08 15.60
C SER A 117 -2.44 0.30 14.17
N ALA A 118 -2.37 -0.74 13.33
CA ALA A 118 -3.07 -0.72 12.06
C ALA A 118 -4.57 -0.68 12.30
N ASP A 119 -5.28 0.11 11.50
CA ASP A 119 -6.74 0.22 11.52
C ASP A 119 -7.42 -0.66 10.45
N ASP A 120 -6.62 -1.46 9.74
CA ASP A 120 -7.04 -2.33 8.65
C ASP A 120 -7.83 -1.59 7.56
N ASN A 121 -7.46 -0.33 7.26
CA ASN A 121 -8.14 0.49 6.27
C ASN A 121 -8.11 -0.11 4.85
N TRP A 122 -7.13 -0.95 4.51
CA TRP A 122 -7.11 -1.65 3.22
C TRP A 122 -6.82 -3.15 3.32
N SER A 123 -7.29 -3.89 2.32
CA SER A 123 -7.00 -5.33 2.16
C SER A 123 -6.85 -5.71 0.69
N PHE A 124 -6.40 -6.94 0.42
CA PHE A 124 -6.58 -7.52 -0.91
C PHE A 124 -8.06 -7.89 -1.12
N ALA A 125 -8.55 -7.76 -2.34
CA ALA A 125 -9.83 -8.36 -2.73
C ALA A 125 -9.67 -9.88 -2.78
N PRO A 126 -10.68 -10.67 -2.36
CA PRO A 126 -10.57 -12.12 -2.40
C PRO A 126 -10.29 -12.66 -3.80
N LEU A 127 -9.41 -13.65 -3.91
CA LEU A 127 -9.05 -14.28 -5.18
C LEU A 127 -9.02 -15.81 -5.03
N PRO A 128 -10.18 -16.47 -5.20
CA PRO A 128 -10.35 -17.88 -4.86
C PRO A 128 -9.31 -18.81 -5.48
N GLY A 129 -8.72 -19.65 -4.63
CA GLY A 129 -7.72 -20.64 -5.03
C GLY A 129 -6.35 -20.06 -5.38
N ALA A 130 -6.15 -18.75 -5.25
CA ALA A 130 -4.85 -18.12 -5.41
C ALA A 130 -4.13 -17.98 -4.05
N SER A 131 -2.82 -18.07 -4.08
CA SER A 131 -1.97 -17.63 -2.97
C SER A 131 -0.77 -16.86 -3.50
N VAL A 132 -0.22 -16.00 -2.64
CA VAL A 132 0.95 -15.19 -2.97
C VAL A 132 2.05 -15.37 -1.93
N LEU A 133 3.29 -15.24 -2.39
CA LEU A 133 4.49 -15.34 -1.56
C LEU A 133 5.14 -13.97 -1.38
N PHE A 134 5.62 -13.71 -0.17
CA PHE A 134 6.50 -12.59 0.13
C PHE A 134 7.59 -13.02 1.11
N GLU A 135 8.67 -12.25 1.14
CA GLU A 135 9.80 -12.48 2.04
C GLU A 135 9.91 -11.32 3.04
N THR A 136 10.24 -11.65 4.28
CA THR A 136 10.43 -10.67 5.36
C THR A 136 11.38 -11.23 6.42
N GLY A 137 11.78 -10.40 7.38
CA GLY A 137 12.75 -10.78 8.39
C GLY A 137 12.33 -12.04 9.17
N PRO A 138 13.27 -12.91 9.58
CA PRO A 138 12.95 -14.20 10.20
C PRO A 138 12.17 -14.08 11.52
N ARG A 139 12.20 -12.90 12.15
CA ARG A 139 11.41 -12.57 13.35
C ARG A 139 9.93 -12.30 13.08
N ALA A 140 9.48 -12.24 11.83
CA ALA A 140 8.07 -12.06 11.51
C ALA A 140 7.17 -13.15 12.13
N LYS A 141 7.73 -14.35 12.38
CA LYS A 141 7.03 -15.45 13.07
C LYS A 141 6.49 -15.05 14.44
N ASP A 142 7.12 -14.08 15.11
CA ASP A 142 6.74 -13.59 16.44
C ASP A 142 5.53 -12.64 16.37
N PHE A 143 5.22 -12.11 15.17
CA PHE A 143 4.22 -11.04 14.98
C PHE A 143 3.09 -11.42 14.03
N ILE A 144 3.25 -12.46 13.21
CA ILE A 144 2.34 -12.74 12.10
C ILE A 144 0.91 -13.09 12.55
N THR A 145 0.77 -13.69 13.73
CA THR A 145 -0.53 -13.99 14.35
C THR A 145 -1.30 -12.75 14.79
N GLY A 146 -0.63 -11.60 14.88
CA GLY A 146 -1.25 -10.30 15.15
C GLY A 146 -1.97 -9.71 13.93
N VAL A 147 -1.65 -10.18 12.71
CA VAL A 147 -2.30 -9.72 11.47
C VAL A 147 -3.58 -10.51 11.25
N LYS A 148 -4.71 -9.93 11.64
CA LYS A 148 -6.02 -10.61 11.58
C LYS A 148 -6.73 -10.44 10.23
N SER A 149 -6.39 -9.40 9.49
CA SER A 149 -6.98 -9.08 8.19
C SER A 149 -6.55 -10.01 7.06
N LEU A 150 -5.50 -10.82 7.27
CA LEU A 150 -4.93 -11.72 6.27
C LEU A 150 -4.67 -13.11 6.84
N LYS A 151 -4.86 -14.14 6.02
CA LYS A 151 -4.42 -15.50 6.35
C LYS A 151 -2.99 -15.69 5.88
N ILE A 152 -2.05 -15.62 6.81
CA ILE A 152 -0.61 -15.73 6.52
C ILE A 152 -0.03 -16.99 7.18
N GLU A 153 0.72 -17.77 6.42
CA GLU A 153 1.38 -18.99 6.90
C GLU A 153 2.85 -19.05 6.46
N PRO A 154 3.74 -19.71 7.23
CA PRO A 154 5.11 -19.94 6.81
C PRO A 154 5.19 -20.75 5.52
N ALA A 155 6.11 -20.38 4.63
CA ALA A 155 6.32 -21.02 3.33
C ALA A 155 7.79 -21.40 3.08
N GLY A 156 8.58 -21.54 4.15
CA GLY A 156 9.97 -21.97 4.12
C GLY A 156 10.97 -20.81 4.21
N GLU A 157 12.21 -21.10 3.80
CA GLU A 157 13.30 -20.13 3.78
C GLU A 157 13.21 -19.23 2.54
N GLY A 158 13.47 -17.95 2.74
CA GLY A 158 13.64 -16.97 1.67
C GLY A 158 15.12 -16.81 1.29
N GLU A 159 15.41 -15.84 0.43
CA GLU A 159 16.78 -15.55 0.03
C GLU A 159 17.55 -14.78 1.12
N ALA A 160 18.88 -14.81 1.09
CA ALA A 160 19.74 -13.98 1.95
C ALA A 160 19.42 -13.99 3.47
N GLY A 161 18.86 -15.08 3.99
CA GLY A 161 18.48 -15.22 5.39
C GLY A 161 17.10 -14.64 5.76
N PHE A 162 16.30 -14.25 4.77
CA PHE A 162 14.89 -13.92 4.96
C PHE A 162 14.04 -15.18 5.18
N ALA A 163 12.84 -15.00 5.74
CA ALA A 163 11.83 -16.02 5.83
C ALA A 163 10.73 -15.76 4.80
N ARG A 164 10.22 -16.83 4.20
CA ARG A 164 9.15 -16.77 3.20
C ARG A 164 7.81 -17.08 3.84
N TYR A 165 6.80 -16.29 3.46
CA TYR A 165 5.43 -16.45 3.93
C TYR A 165 4.46 -16.49 2.75
N ARG A 166 3.37 -17.23 2.93
CA ARG A 166 2.26 -17.34 1.99
C ARG A 166 1.05 -16.61 2.54
N ILE A 167 0.38 -15.85 1.68
CA ILE A 167 -0.93 -15.27 1.93
C ILE A 167 -1.95 -16.01 1.06
N THR A 168 -3.00 -16.56 1.67
CA THR A 168 -4.18 -17.03 0.91
C THR A 168 -5.04 -15.83 0.55
N LEU A 169 -5.39 -15.70 -0.73
CA LEU A 169 -6.26 -14.65 -1.24
C LEU A 169 -7.71 -15.14 -1.35
#